data_AF-A0A1I1DR21-F1
#
_entry.id   AF-A0A1I1DR21-F1
#
_cell.length_a   1.000
_cell.length_b   1.000
_cell.length_c   1.000
_cell.angle_alpha   90.00
_cell.angle_beta   90.00
_cell.angle_gamma   90.00
#
_symmetry.space_group_name_H-M   'P 1'
#
loop_
_entity.id
_entity.type
_entity.pdbx_description
1 polymer ?
#
loop_
_entity_poly.entity_id
_entity_poly.type
_entity_poly.pdbx_seq_one_letter_code
_entity_poly.pdbx_strand_id
1 'polypeptide(L)'
;MKRILLILACICTLTGCSLDDDGASLSFSLAEITDAQMPEYFETGEVYSFPISYIPDDGCEQFYGFDIDREINGNVRHVYVFAVTAKYLDRTNCDDATEQERDLRDIVITGDENTEYVFHFWTGEENNEAQYIDITIPVGEPDETEEPTQE
;
A
#
# COMPACT_ATOMS: atom_id res chain seq x y z
N MET A 1 58.11 28.55 19.39
CA MET A 1 57.48 27.23 19.10
C MET A 1 56.08 27.22 19.69
N LYS A 2 55.05 27.48 18.88
CA LYS A 2 53.62 27.45 19.28
C LYS A 2 52.64 27.56 18.10
N ARG A 3 53.13 27.85 16.88
CA ARG A 3 52.32 27.96 15.66
C ARG A 3 52.30 26.70 14.78
N ILE A 4 53.14 25.70 15.09
CA ILE A 4 53.22 24.45 14.32
C ILE A 4 52.14 23.44 14.78
N LEU A 5 51.62 23.58 16.01
CA LEU A 5 50.61 22.67 16.55
C LEU A 5 49.23 22.80 15.85
N LEU A 6 48.94 23.95 15.22
CA LEU A 6 47.66 24.17 14.54
C LEU A 6 47.59 23.57 13.13
N ILE A 7 48.73 23.29 12.51
CA ILE A 7 48.77 22.72 11.15
C ILE A 7 48.53 21.20 11.18
N LEU A 8 48.91 20.52 12.28
CA LEU A 8 48.73 19.07 12.41
C LEU A 8 47.26 18.67 12.70
N ALA A 9 46.46 19.58 13.26
CA ALA A 9 45.04 19.35 13.54
C ALA A 9 44.13 19.44 12.29
N CYS A 10 44.61 20.07 11.21
CA CYS A 10 43.83 20.23 9.96
C CYS A 10 43.96 19.05 8.99
N ILE A 11 44.88 18.11 9.23
CA ILE A 11 45.12 16.98 8.30
C ILE A 11 44.18 15.81 8.59
N CYS A 12 43.60 15.73 9.79
CA CYS A 12 42.72 14.62 10.19
C CYS A 12 41.26 14.77 9.76
N THR A 13 40.85 15.86 9.09
CA THR A 13 39.46 16.09 8.68
C THR A 13 39.15 15.69 7.24
N LEU A 14 40.10 15.08 6.52
CA LEU A 14 39.95 14.67 5.11
C LEU A 14 39.74 13.17 4.90
N THR A 15 39.55 12.38 5.95
CA THR A 15 38.96 11.04 5.81
C THR A 15 37.46 11.20 5.60
N GLY A 16 37.07 11.70 4.43
CA GLY A 16 35.71 11.55 3.97
C GLY A 16 35.42 10.05 3.88
N CYS A 17 34.34 9.59 4.52
CA CYS A 17 33.78 8.30 4.15
C CYS A 17 33.44 8.40 2.66
N SER A 18 34.17 7.70 1.79
CA SER A 18 33.55 7.28 0.54
C SER A 18 32.44 6.33 0.98
N LEU A 19 31.20 6.75 0.79
CA LEU A 19 30.11 5.80 0.71
C LEU A 19 30.35 5.08 -0.62
N ASP A 20 31.24 4.08 -0.62
CA ASP A 20 31.09 2.97 -1.56
C ASP A 20 29.77 2.35 -1.16
N ASP A 21 28.71 2.81 -1.83
CA ASP A 21 27.37 2.31 -1.66
C ASP A 21 27.30 0.95 -2.34
N ASP A 22 27.95 -0.04 -1.73
CA ASP A 22 27.82 -1.47 -2.05
C ASP A 22 26.42 -2.00 -1.63
N GLY A 23 25.48 -1.11 -1.30
CA GLY A 23 24.09 -1.42 -1.05
C GLY A 23 23.40 -1.84 -2.35
N ALA A 24 22.72 -2.98 -2.32
CA ALA A 24 21.90 -3.42 -3.43
C ALA A 24 20.79 -2.38 -3.70
N SER A 25 20.80 -1.78 -4.88
CA SER A 25 19.84 -0.75 -5.25
C SER A 25 18.46 -1.36 -5.49
N LEU A 26 17.45 -0.91 -4.73
CA LEU A 26 16.05 -1.35 -4.86
C LEU A 26 15.24 -0.31 -5.62
N SER A 27 14.34 -0.78 -6.48
CA SER A 27 13.24 -0.01 -7.06
C SER A 27 11.94 -0.45 -6.43
N PHE A 28 11.06 0.51 -6.15
CA PHE A 28 9.71 0.27 -5.68
C PHE A 28 8.71 0.63 -6.77
N SER A 29 7.68 -0.19 -6.91
CA SER A 29 6.61 -0.02 -7.89
C SER A 29 5.26 -0.27 -7.21
N LEU A 30 4.19 0.22 -7.83
CA LEU A 30 2.83 -0.18 -7.48
C LEU A 30 2.41 -1.33 -8.40
N ALA A 31 1.80 -2.36 -7.81
CA ALA A 31 1.22 -3.48 -8.54
C ALA A 31 -0.30 -3.31 -8.66
N GLU A 32 -0.85 -3.71 -9.81
CA GLU A 32 -2.29 -3.68 -10.06
C GLU A 32 -3.00 -4.64 -9.09
N ILE A 33 -3.94 -4.13 -8.30
CA ILE A 33 -4.85 -4.95 -7.51
C ILE A 33 -5.98 -5.44 -8.43
N THR A 34 -6.18 -6.76 -8.49
CA THR A 34 -7.14 -7.39 -9.41
C THR A 34 -8.42 -7.84 -8.70
N ASP A 35 -8.35 -8.15 -7.41
CA ASP A 35 -9.50 -8.58 -6.61
C ASP A 35 -9.29 -8.30 -5.11
N ALA A 36 -10.40 -8.15 -4.38
CA ALA A 36 -10.42 -8.00 -2.93
C ALA A 36 -11.64 -8.72 -2.34
N GLN A 37 -11.39 -9.71 -1.48
CA GLN A 37 -12.45 -10.44 -0.80
C GLN A 37 -12.81 -9.74 0.52
N MET A 38 -14.03 -9.19 0.58
CA MET A 38 -14.49 -8.38 1.70
C MET A 38 -15.86 -8.84 2.24
N PRO A 39 -16.18 -8.59 3.52
CA PRO A 39 -17.48 -8.93 4.09
C PRO A 39 -18.59 -8.00 3.58
N GLU A 40 -19.84 -8.42 3.75
CA GLU A 40 -21.02 -7.62 3.37
C GLU A 40 -21.26 -6.43 4.31
N TYR A 41 -20.85 -6.54 5.58
CA TYR A 41 -20.91 -5.48 6.56
C TYR A 41 -19.78 -5.60 7.59
N PHE A 42 -19.52 -4.51 8.31
CA PHE A 42 -18.58 -4.48 9.42
C PHE A 42 -19.26 -4.39 10.78
N GLU A 43 -18.60 -4.93 11.79
CA GLU A 43 -18.96 -4.74 13.20
C GLU A 43 -18.05 -3.67 13.83
N THR A 44 -18.65 -2.74 14.59
CA THR A 44 -17.92 -1.68 15.28
C THR A 44 -16.92 -2.25 16.28
N GLY A 45 -15.65 -1.84 16.17
CA GLY A 45 -14.57 -2.22 17.08
C GLY A 45 -13.83 -3.50 16.68
N GLU A 46 -14.33 -4.22 15.68
CA GLU A 46 -13.68 -5.44 15.19
C GLU A 46 -12.47 -5.13 14.28
N VAL A 47 -11.60 -6.13 14.16
CA VAL A 47 -10.37 -6.07 13.37
C VAL A 47 -10.43 -7.10 12.26
N TYR A 48 -10.31 -6.64 11.03
CA TYR A 48 -10.43 -7.49 9.85
C TYR A 48 -9.10 -7.69 9.14
N SER A 49 -9.02 -8.80 8.40
CA SER A 49 -7.99 -9.06 7.41
C SER A 49 -8.65 -9.52 6.11
N PHE A 50 -8.21 -8.98 4.98
CA PHE A 50 -8.82 -9.23 3.67
C PHE A 50 -7.80 -9.85 2.71
N PRO A 51 -8.11 -10.97 2.05
CA PRO A 51 -7.32 -11.47 0.94
C PRO A 51 -7.39 -10.48 -0.23
N ILE A 52 -6.24 -9.99 -0.67
CA ILE A 52 -6.12 -9.10 -1.83
C ILE A 52 -5.27 -9.79 -2.89
N SER A 53 -5.81 -9.89 -4.10
CA SER A 53 -5.08 -10.36 -5.27
C SER A 53 -4.48 -9.19 -6.03
N TYR A 54 -3.23 -9.34 -6.46
CA TYR A 54 -2.51 -8.34 -7.24
C TYR A 54 -1.55 -8.99 -8.21
N ILE A 55 -1.20 -8.27 -9.28
CA ILE A 55 -0.23 -8.68 -10.28
C ILE A 55 0.91 -7.65 -10.36
N PRO A 56 2.16 -8.05 -10.05
CA PRO A 56 3.32 -7.19 -10.30
C PRO A 56 3.55 -6.93 -11.78
N ASP A 57 4.32 -5.90 -12.11
CA ASP A 57 4.69 -5.60 -13.50
C ASP A 57 5.64 -6.64 -14.12
N ASP A 58 6.51 -7.25 -13.30
CA ASP A 58 7.43 -8.31 -13.71
C ASP A 58 7.68 -9.37 -12.63
N GLY A 59 8.13 -10.55 -13.03
CA GLY A 59 8.34 -11.68 -12.12
C GLY A 59 9.53 -11.55 -11.15
N CYS A 60 10.37 -10.51 -11.27
CA CYS A 60 11.40 -10.21 -10.26
C CYS A 60 10.87 -9.37 -9.11
N GLU A 61 9.74 -8.69 -9.29
CA GLU A 61 9.12 -7.88 -8.25
C GLU A 61 8.55 -8.75 -7.14
N GLN A 62 8.89 -8.39 -5.90
CA GLN A 62 8.47 -9.09 -4.70
C GLN A 62 7.56 -8.18 -3.89
N PHE A 63 6.55 -8.77 -3.24
CA PHE A 63 5.69 -8.04 -2.32
C PHE A 63 6.51 -7.35 -1.23
N TYR A 64 6.35 -6.03 -1.14
CA TYR A 64 6.97 -5.23 -0.10
C TYR A 64 5.98 -4.93 1.04
N GLY A 65 4.75 -4.58 0.69
CA GLY A 65 3.70 -4.27 1.66
C GLY A 65 2.48 -3.64 1.00
N PHE A 66 1.47 -3.34 1.82
CA PHE A 66 0.39 -2.43 1.42
C PHE A 66 0.68 -1.04 1.95
N ASP A 67 0.52 -0.03 1.11
CA ASP A 67 0.42 1.36 1.54
C ASP A 67 -1.06 1.75 1.62
N ILE A 68 -1.43 2.48 2.67
CA ILE A 68 -2.83 2.77 2.99
C ILE A 68 -2.98 4.25 3.31
N ASP A 69 -3.83 4.94 2.54
CA ASP A 69 -4.23 6.31 2.84
C ASP A 69 -5.70 6.36 3.27
N ARG A 70 -6.04 7.32 4.13
CA ARG A 70 -7.37 7.39 4.75
C ARG A 70 -7.92 8.81 4.74
N GLU A 71 -9.17 8.94 4.31
CA GLU A 71 -9.90 10.20 4.31
C GLU A 71 -11.27 10.04 4.99
N ILE A 72 -11.69 11.08 5.72
CA ILE A 72 -12.97 11.10 6.42
C ILE A 72 -13.83 12.21 5.82
N ASN A 73 -14.99 11.85 5.30
CA ASN A 73 -15.98 12.79 4.77
C ASN A 73 -17.35 12.52 5.41
N GLY A 74 -17.67 13.28 6.46
CA GLY A 74 -18.90 13.06 7.23
C GLY A 74 -18.95 11.67 7.84
N ASN A 75 -19.92 10.86 7.42
CA ASN A 75 -20.09 9.47 7.84
C ASN A 75 -19.40 8.45 6.93
N VAL A 76 -18.70 8.90 5.88
CA VAL A 76 -17.95 8.01 4.99
C VAL A 76 -16.48 7.96 5.43
N ARG A 77 -15.88 6.77 5.38
CA ARG A 77 -14.47 6.49 5.65
C ARG A 77 -13.85 5.93 4.37
N HIS A 78 -13.11 6.77 3.66
CA HIS A 78 -12.38 6.36 2.47
C HIS A 78 -11.05 5.70 2.88
N VAL A 79 -10.76 4.56 2.28
CA VAL A 79 -9.53 3.79 2.50
C VAL A 79 -8.91 3.48 1.14
N TYR A 80 -7.84 4.17 0.79
CA TYR A 80 -7.09 3.92 -0.44
C TYR A 80 -6.01 2.88 -0.16
N VAL A 81 -5.96 1.83 -0.97
CA VAL A 81 -5.06 0.69 -0.78
C VAL A 81 -4.19 0.52 -2.02
N PHE A 82 -2.88 0.45 -1.80
CA PHE A 82 -1.88 0.27 -2.85
C PHE A 82 -1.01 -0.95 -2.53
N ALA A 83 -0.89 -1.89 -3.48
CA ALA A 83 0.06 -2.99 -3.37
C ALA A 83 1.45 -2.51 -3.80
N VAL A 84 2.41 -2.51 -2.89
CA VAL A 84 3.78 -2.08 -3.16
C VAL A 84 4.67 -3.29 -3.38
N THR A 85 5.42 -3.28 -4.47
CA THR A 85 6.42 -4.28 -4.80
C THR A 85 7.81 -3.68 -4.85
N ALA A 86 8.83 -4.54 -4.74
CA ALA A 86 10.22 -4.13 -4.83
C ALA A 86 11.04 -5.12 -5.68
N LYS A 87 11.98 -4.59 -6.46
CA LYS A 87 13.00 -5.40 -7.18
C LYS A 87 14.38 -4.77 -7.06
N TYR A 88 15.41 -5.61 -7.17
CA TYR A 88 16.78 -5.12 -7.30
C TYR A 88 17.03 -4.59 -8.71
N LEU A 89 17.72 -3.46 -8.85
CA LEU A 89 17.99 -2.81 -10.15
C LEU A 89 18.91 -3.61 -11.07
N ASP A 90 19.77 -4.47 -10.51
CA ASP A 90 20.69 -5.32 -11.27
C ASP A 90 20.02 -6.60 -11.81
N ARG A 91 18.82 -6.93 -11.32
CA ARG A 91 17.97 -8.01 -11.83
C ARG A 91 17.25 -7.54 -13.09
N THR A 92 17.71 -8.02 -14.24
CA THR A 92 17.18 -7.65 -15.57
C THR A 92 16.54 -8.80 -16.35
N ASN A 93 16.85 -10.04 -15.99
CA ASN A 93 16.25 -11.24 -16.60
C ASN A 93 15.11 -11.73 -15.71
N CYS A 94 13.92 -11.17 -15.92
CA CYS A 94 12.71 -11.48 -15.16
C CYS A 94 11.75 -12.28 -16.04
N ASP A 95 11.11 -13.30 -15.46
CA ASP A 95 10.02 -14.02 -16.10
C ASP A 95 8.74 -13.16 -16.06
N ASP A 96 7.69 -13.62 -16.76
CA ASP A 96 6.39 -12.98 -16.69
C ASP A 96 5.84 -13.01 -15.26
N ALA A 97 5.21 -11.91 -14.83
CA ALA A 97 4.53 -11.87 -13.55
C ALA A 97 3.28 -12.77 -13.56
N THR A 98 2.97 -13.31 -12.39
CA THR A 98 1.73 -14.04 -12.15
C THR A 98 0.97 -13.36 -11.01
N GLU A 99 -0.35 -13.53 -11.00
CA GLU A 99 -1.18 -13.09 -9.90
C GLU A 99 -0.72 -13.71 -8.56
N GLN A 100 -0.74 -12.91 -7.52
CA GLN A 100 -0.37 -13.26 -6.16
C GLN A 100 -1.43 -12.78 -5.18
N GLU A 101 -1.55 -13.46 -4.05
CA GLU A 101 -2.51 -13.11 -2.98
C GLU A 101 -1.76 -12.75 -1.69
N ARG A 102 -2.17 -11.66 -1.03
CA ARG A 102 -1.66 -11.24 0.29
C ARG A 102 -2.78 -10.67 1.14
N ASP A 103 -2.71 -10.94 2.44
CA ASP A 103 -3.67 -10.39 3.39
C ASP A 103 -3.36 -8.93 3.73
N LEU A 104 -4.33 -8.04 3.46
CA LEU A 104 -4.41 -6.72 4.06
C LEU A 104 -4.88 -6.89 5.51
N ARG A 105 -3.98 -6.75 6.47
CA ARG A 105 -4.22 -7.11 7.87
C ARG A 105 -4.47 -5.90 8.78
N ASP A 106 -5.00 -6.20 9.95
CA ASP A 106 -5.14 -5.27 11.08
C ASP A 106 -5.99 -4.02 10.76
N ILE A 107 -7.04 -4.19 9.94
CA ILE A 107 -7.97 -3.12 9.61
C ILE A 107 -9.00 -2.98 10.73
N VAL A 108 -8.83 -1.94 11.55
CA VAL A 108 -9.72 -1.63 12.67
C VAL A 108 -10.91 -0.79 12.20
N ILE A 109 -12.12 -1.27 12.48
CA ILE A 109 -13.36 -0.56 12.18
C ILE A 109 -13.76 0.26 13.41
N THR A 110 -13.85 1.58 13.24
CA THR A 110 -14.16 2.54 14.32
C THR A 110 -15.44 3.32 14.09
N GLY A 111 -16.09 3.13 12.95
CA GLY A 111 -17.41 3.69 12.64
C GLY A 111 -18.53 3.08 13.48
N ASP A 112 -19.64 3.82 13.61
CA ASP A 112 -20.91 3.36 14.17
C ASP A 112 -21.87 2.88 13.05
N GLU A 113 -23.08 2.42 13.40
CA GLU A 113 -24.08 1.85 12.48
C GLU A 113 -24.50 2.76 11.29
N ASN A 114 -24.14 4.04 11.29
CA ASN A 114 -24.43 4.95 10.17
C ASN A 114 -23.17 5.29 9.35
N THR A 115 -22.06 4.59 9.61
CA THR A 115 -20.78 4.81 8.95
C THR A 115 -20.62 3.85 7.78
N GLU A 116 -20.17 4.37 6.64
CA GLU A 116 -19.81 3.56 5.48
C GLU A 116 -18.30 3.60 5.28
N TYR A 117 -17.70 2.46 4.95
CA TYR A 117 -16.32 2.38 4.50
C TYR A 117 -16.30 2.20 2.99
N VAL A 118 -15.54 3.04 2.30
CA VAL A 118 -15.30 2.91 0.86
C VAL A 118 -13.83 2.59 0.67
N PHE A 119 -13.56 1.37 0.23
CA PHE A 119 -12.21 0.93 -0.12
C PHE A 119 -11.96 1.21 -1.60
N HIS A 120 -10.85 1.88 -1.87
CA HIS A 120 -10.37 2.21 -3.21
C HIS A 120 -9.08 1.41 -3.45
N PHE A 121 -9.19 0.27 -4.15
CA PHE A 121 -8.04 -0.58 -4.46
C PHE A 121 -7.42 -0.14 -5.78
N TRP A 122 -6.17 0.33 -5.75
CA TRP A 122 -5.50 0.86 -6.94
C TRP A 122 -5.27 -0.22 -7.99
N THR A 123 -5.68 0.06 -9.23
CA THR A 123 -5.57 -0.85 -10.38
C THR A 123 -4.64 -0.35 -11.47
N GLY A 124 -4.21 0.91 -11.40
CA GLY A 124 -3.41 1.50 -12.46
C GLY A 124 -3.64 2.99 -12.60
N GLU A 125 -3.10 3.52 -13.70
CA GLU A 125 -3.33 4.90 -14.12
C GLU A 125 -3.72 4.91 -15.60
N GLU A 126 -4.79 5.61 -15.93
CA GLU A 126 -5.20 5.85 -17.32
C GLU A 126 -5.27 7.37 -17.55
N ASN A 127 -4.60 7.87 -18.60
CA ASN A 127 -4.58 9.30 -18.96
C ASN A 127 -4.09 10.25 -17.82
N ASN A 128 -3.19 9.79 -16.94
CA ASN A 128 -2.75 10.49 -15.73
C ASN A 128 -3.80 10.58 -14.61
N GLU A 129 -4.81 9.71 -14.63
CA GLU A 129 -5.82 9.57 -13.59
C GLU A 129 -5.76 8.17 -12.99
N ALA A 130 -5.61 8.10 -11.67
CA ALA A 130 -5.58 6.83 -10.93
C ALA A 130 -6.93 6.11 -11.05
N GLN A 131 -6.88 4.80 -11.26
CA GLN A 131 -8.05 3.93 -11.41
C GLN A 131 -8.16 3.01 -10.20
N TYR A 132 -9.40 2.71 -9.80
CA TYR A 132 -9.68 1.95 -8.59
C TYR A 132 -10.80 0.92 -8.78
N ILE A 133 -10.69 -0.20 -8.07
CA ILE A 133 -11.85 -1.03 -7.71
C ILE A 133 -12.42 -0.44 -6.42
N ASP A 134 -13.67 0.01 -6.48
CA ASP A 134 -14.37 0.60 -5.34
C ASP A 134 -15.31 -0.41 -4.69
N ILE A 135 -15.16 -0.63 -3.39
CA ILE A 135 -16.03 -1.50 -2.59
C ILE A 135 -16.56 -0.71 -1.39
N THR A 136 -17.89 -0.60 -1.29
CA THR A 136 -18.57 0.07 -0.17
C THR A 136 -19.13 -0.97 0.80
N ILE A 137 -18.80 -0.82 2.07
CA ILE A 137 -19.22 -1.73 3.14
C ILE A 137 -19.81 -0.90 4.29
N PRO A 138 -21.09 -1.11 4.63
CA PRO A 138 -21.71 -0.46 5.78
C PRO A 138 -21.16 -1.04 7.09
N VAL A 139 -21.18 -0.23 8.14
CA VAL A 139 -21.07 -0.72 9.52
C VAL A 139 -22.47 -1.05 10.02
N GLY A 140 -22.66 -2.25 10.54
CA GLY A 140 -23.97 -2.80 10.89
C GLY A 140 -24.63 -3.52 9.71
N GLU A 141 -25.48 -4.48 10.04
CA GLU A 141 -26.22 -5.27 9.06
C GLU A 141 -27.23 -4.35 8.33
N PRO A 142 -27.23 -4.33 6.99
CA PRO A 142 -28.20 -3.52 6.25
C PRO A 142 -29.62 -4.09 6.44
N ASP A 143 -30.59 -3.22 6.73
CA ASP A 143 -32.00 -3.63 6.83
C ASP A 143 -32.47 -4.21 5.47
N GLU A 144 -32.83 -5.50 5.40
CA GLU A 144 -33.30 -6.22 4.19
C GLU A 144 -34.62 -5.68 3.57
N THR A 145 -35.06 -4.46 3.86
CA THR A 145 -36.46 -4.04 3.69
C THR A 145 -36.83 -3.53 2.28
N GLU A 146 -35.95 -3.57 1.27
CA GLU A 146 -36.30 -3.13 -0.09
C GLU A 146 -35.98 -4.18 -1.18
N GLU A 147 -36.51 -5.39 -1.07
CA GLU A 147 -36.91 -6.11 -2.29
C GLU A 147 -38.22 -5.51 -2.82
N PRO A 148 -38.23 -4.85 -4.00
CA PRO A 148 -39.49 -4.47 -4.62
C PRO A 148 -40.15 -5.77 -5.09
N THR A 149 -41.23 -6.14 -4.41
CA THR A 149 -42.14 -7.18 -4.90
C THR A 149 -42.60 -6.76 -6.31
N GLN A 150 -42.14 -7.49 -7.33
CA GLN A 150 -42.63 -7.31 -8.69
C GLN A 150 -44.12 -7.70 -8.73
N GLU A 151 -45.00 -6.72 -8.92
CA GLU A 151 -46.38 -6.94 -9.39
C GLU A 151 -46.44 -7.06 -10.92
#